data_AF-A0AAV5VSZ7-F1
#
_entry.id   AF-A0AAV5VSZ7-F1
#
_cell.length_a   1.000
_cell.length_b   1.000
_cell.length_c   1.000
_cell.angle_alpha   90.00
_cell.angle_beta   90.00
_cell.angle_gamma   90.00
#
_symmetry.space_group_name_H-M   'P 1'
#
loop_
_entity.id
_entity.type
_entity.pdbx_description
1 polymer ?
#
loop_
_entity_poly.entity_id
_entity_poly.type
_entity_poly.pdbx_seq_one_letter_code
_entity_poly.pdbx_strand_id
1 'polypeptide(L)'
;PSPLAVVEGDYAVIPATYAAMELSNKVFLAALLHFGAAAFPEFSTFTREDKWTVVTNYFNRFRQFERTYRADKKFEDMNRVFFGYTMYACEDTVDQFWDDCPNGVANLPEAKRMMKAYFKRNFRISRISMRRANLHRKEFLAVLALMFWAT
;
A
#
# COMPACT_ATOMS: atom_id res chain seq x y z
N PRO A 1 -16.18 -5.60 0.09
CA PRO A 1 -17.12 -4.49 -0.25
C PRO A 1 -17.34 -4.48 -1.76
N SER A 2 -18.54 -4.09 -2.22
CA SER A 2 -18.81 -3.93 -3.65
C SER A 2 -17.90 -2.84 -4.25
N PRO A 3 -17.37 -3.01 -5.47
CA PRO A 3 -16.62 -1.95 -6.16
C PRO A 3 -17.38 -0.62 -6.25
N LEU A 4 -18.71 -0.65 -6.36
CA LEU A 4 -19.54 0.56 -6.44
C LEU A 4 -19.55 1.33 -5.12
N ALA A 5 -19.75 0.64 -4.00
CA ALA A 5 -19.70 1.24 -2.66
C ALA A 5 -18.31 1.84 -2.35
N VAL A 6 -17.26 1.22 -2.90
CA VAL A 6 -15.89 1.75 -2.85
C VAL A 6 -15.76 3.07 -3.63
N VAL A 7 -16.32 3.16 -4.83
CA VAL A 7 -16.31 4.37 -5.66
C VAL A 7 -17.12 5.50 -5.01
N GLU A 8 -18.24 5.16 -4.38
CA GLU A 8 -19.11 6.10 -3.65
C GLU A 8 -18.52 6.54 -2.30
N GLY A 9 -17.43 5.91 -1.86
CA GLY A 9 -16.76 6.23 -0.59
C GLY A 9 -17.44 5.66 0.65
N ASP A 10 -18.54 4.93 0.48
CA ASP A 10 -19.28 4.25 1.52
C ASP A 10 -18.80 2.80 1.69
N TYR A 11 -17.63 2.66 2.31
CA TYR A 11 -17.08 1.36 2.62
C TYR A 11 -16.44 1.34 4.02
N ALA A 12 -16.65 0.22 4.71
CA ALA A 12 -15.92 -0.08 5.92
C ALA A 12 -14.44 -0.32 5.60
N VAL A 13 -13.58 0.25 6.43
CA VAL A 13 -12.14 -0.03 6.42
C VAL A 13 -11.85 -0.98 7.57
N ILE A 14 -11.51 -2.23 7.26
CA ILE A 14 -11.33 -3.29 8.24
C ILE A 14 -9.85 -3.51 8.57
N PRO A 15 -9.50 -4.14 9.71
CA PRO A 15 -8.13 -4.58 9.97
C PRO A 15 -7.61 -5.46 8.83
N ALA A 16 -6.37 -5.24 8.41
CA ALA A 16 -5.71 -6.11 7.46
C ALA A 16 -5.39 -7.46 8.09
N THR A 17 -5.46 -8.52 7.30
CA THR A 17 -4.95 -9.86 7.62
C THR A 17 -3.86 -10.25 6.63
N TYR A 18 -3.08 -11.28 6.94
CA TYR A 18 -2.01 -11.77 6.09
C TYR A 18 -2.57 -12.24 4.75
N ALA A 19 -3.58 -13.12 4.76
CA ALA A 19 -4.11 -13.69 3.52
C ALA A 19 -4.75 -12.63 2.63
N ALA A 20 -5.49 -11.67 3.22
CA ALA A 20 -6.10 -10.58 2.47
C ALA A 20 -5.05 -9.63 1.85
N MET A 21 -3.98 -9.34 2.59
CA MET A 21 -2.87 -8.53 2.09
C MET A 21 -2.11 -9.26 0.97
N GLU A 22 -1.81 -10.54 1.14
CA GLU A 22 -1.13 -11.36 0.14
C GLU A 22 -1.91 -11.39 -1.18
N LEU A 23 -3.21 -11.70 -1.11
CA LEU A 23 -4.09 -11.71 -2.28
C LEU A 23 -4.15 -10.32 -2.94
N SER A 24 -4.33 -9.27 -2.14
CA SER A 24 -4.37 -7.89 -2.66
C SER A 24 -3.06 -7.50 -3.34
N ASN A 25 -1.91 -7.95 -2.84
CA ASN A 25 -0.61 -7.67 -3.45
C ASN A 25 -0.44 -8.37 -4.79
N LYS A 26 -0.87 -9.63 -4.91
CA LYS A 26 -0.83 -10.38 -6.18
C LYS A 26 -1.68 -9.69 -7.25
N VAL A 27 -2.91 -9.32 -6.90
CA VAL A 27 -3.81 -8.58 -7.80
C VAL A 27 -3.21 -7.24 -8.19
N PHE A 28 -2.66 -6.50 -7.22
CA PHE A 28 -2.11 -5.18 -7.48
C PHE A 28 -0.87 -5.22 -8.38
N LEU A 29 0.05 -6.16 -8.17
CA LEU A 29 1.23 -6.34 -9.05
C LEU A 29 0.83 -6.64 -10.49
N ALA A 30 -0.17 -7.50 -10.71
CA ALA A 30 -0.70 -7.76 -12.04
C ALA A 30 -1.32 -6.50 -12.65
N ALA A 31 -2.11 -5.75 -11.87
CA ALA A 31 -2.70 -4.50 -12.32
C ALA A 31 -1.65 -3.42 -12.68
N LEU A 32 -0.51 -3.39 -11.99
CA LEU A 32 0.57 -2.44 -12.28
C LEU A 32 1.21 -2.65 -13.65
N LEU A 33 1.27 -3.89 -14.16
CA LEU A 33 1.73 -4.17 -15.53
C LEU A 33 0.78 -3.56 -16.56
N HIS A 34 -0.53 -3.73 -16.37
CA HIS A 34 -1.54 -3.13 -17.24
C HIS A 34 -1.57 -1.61 -17.13
N PHE A 35 -1.45 -1.07 -15.91
CA PHE A 35 -1.34 0.36 -15.67
C PHE A 35 -0.14 0.96 -16.40
N GLY A 36 1.04 0.34 -16.28
CA GLY A 36 2.24 0.78 -16.97
C GLY A 36 2.04 0.89 -18.48
N ALA A 37 1.47 -0.15 -19.10
CA ALA A 37 1.21 -0.16 -20.54
C ALA A 37 0.17 0.88 -20.99
N ALA A 38 -0.86 1.13 -20.17
CA ALA A 38 -1.93 2.07 -20.47
C ALA A 38 -1.54 3.54 -20.22
N ALA A 39 -0.79 3.81 -19.15
CA ALA A 39 -0.38 5.15 -18.77
C ALA A 39 0.87 5.62 -19.52
N PHE A 40 1.73 4.67 -19.92
CA PHE A 40 3.02 4.93 -20.54
C PHE A 40 3.25 4.02 -21.75
N PRO A 41 2.91 4.45 -22.97
CA PRO A 41 3.02 3.62 -24.17
C PRO A 41 4.43 3.02 -24.37
N GLU A 42 5.48 3.77 -24.03
CA GLU A 42 6.88 3.35 -24.10
C GLU A 42 7.19 2.13 -23.21
N PHE A 43 6.51 1.99 -22.07
CA PHE A 43 6.66 0.82 -21.20
C PHE A 43 6.29 -0.48 -21.92
N SER A 44 5.35 -0.42 -22.88
CA SER A 44 4.93 -1.59 -23.64
C SER A 44 6.05 -2.16 -24.51
N THR A 45 7.06 -1.35 -24.85
CA THR A 45 8.19 -1.76 -25.69
C THR A 45 9.26 -2.54 -24.91
N PHE A 46 9.23 -2.49 -23.57
CA PHE A 46 10.21 -3.15 -22.72
C PHE A 46 10.10 -4.67 -22.75
N THR A 47 11.21 -5.33 -22.43
CA THR A 47 11.25 -6.77 -22.23
C THR A 47 10.40 -7.16 -21.00
N ARG A 48 10.06 -8.45 -20.88
CA ARG A 48 9.33 -8.95 -19.71
C ARG A 48 10.08 -8.70 -18.40
N GLU A 49 11.40 -8.83 -18.42
CA GLU A 49 12.27 -8.69 -17.24
C GLU A 49 12.38 -7.22 -16.81
N ASP A 50 12.52 -6.31 -17.76
CA ASP A 50 12.54 -4.87 -17.48
C ASP A 50 11.20 -4.39 -16.94
N LYS A 51 10.08 -4.84 -17.54
CA LYS A 51 8.73 -4.54 -17.04
C LYS A 51 8.55 -4.99 -15.60
N TRP A 52 9.02 -6.19 -15.27
CA TRP A 52 8.95 -6.73 -13.92
C TRP A 52 9.79 -5.92 -12.92
N THR A 53 11.01 -5.54 -13.32
CA THR A 53 11.92 -4.72 -12.51
C THR A 53 11.30 -3.36 -12.20
N VAL A 54 10.76 -2.67 -13.21
CA VAL A 54 10.08 -1.38 -13.04
C VAL A 54 8.89 -1.53 -12.10
N VAL A 55 8.01 -2.50 -12.34
CA VAL A 55 6.79 -2.70 -11.54
C VAL A 55 7.09 -3.06 -10.09
N THR A 56 8.09 -3.90 -9.82
CA THR A 56 8.43 -4.30 -8.44
C THR A 56 9.08 -3.16 -7.66
N ASN A 57 9.93 -2.37 -8.30
CA ASN A 57 10.48 -1.15 -7.71
C ASN A 57 9.39 -0.11 -7.42
N TYR A 58 8.48 0.09 -8.37
CA TYR A 58 7.34 0.99 -8.22
C TYR A 58 6.40 0.55 -7.12
N PHE A 59 6.06 -0.74 -7.05
CA PHE A 59 5.10 -1.30 -6.10
C PHE A 59 5.41 -0.89 -4.65
N ASN A 60 6.66 -1.01 -4.22
CA ASN A 60 7.06 -0.67 -2.85
C ASN A 60 6.90 0.83 -2.57
N ARG A 61 7.33 1.68 -3.50
CA ARG A 61 7.27 3.14 -3.37
C ARG A 61 5.82 3.64 -3.40
N PHE A 62 5.05 3.13 -4.36
CA PHE A 62 3.61 3.39 -4.48
C PHE A 62 2.90 3.04 -3.18
N ARG A 63 3.09 1.81 -2.68
CA ARG A 63 2.39 1.32 -1.47
C ARG A 63 2.65 2.23 -0.29
N GLN A 64 3.89 2.65 -0.09
CA GLN A 64 4.29 3.51 1.02
C GLN A 64 3.69 4.91 0.90
N PHE A 65 3.69 5.47 -0.31
CA PHE A 65 3.25 6.82 -0.57
C PHE A 65 1.72 6.95 -0.59
N GLU A 66 1.05 6.12 -1.40
CA GLU A 66 -0.40 6.11 -1.56
C GLU A 66 -1.13 5.82 -0.25
N ARG A 67 -0.65 4.84 0.54
CA ARG A 67 -1.31 4.50 1.80
C ARG A 67 -1.29 5.66 2.78
N THR A 68 -0.19 6.41 2.80
CA THR A 68 0.00 7.53 3.72
C THR A 68 -0.86 8.71 3.28
N TYR A 69 -0.89 9.00 1.97
CA TYR A 69 -1.74 10.03 1.38
C TYR A 69 -3.23 9.81 1.70
N ARG A 70 -3.73 8.59 1.49
CA ARG A 70 -5.14 8.27 1.76
C ARG A 70 -5.45 8.24 3.24
N ALA A 71 -4.54 7.69 4.04
CA ALA A 71 -4.70 7.65 5.49
C ALA A 71 -4.84 9.07 6.04
N ASP A 72 -4.07 10.02 5.49
CA ASP A 72 -4.15 11.41 5.90
C ASP A 72 -5.51 12.06 5.75
N LYS A 73 -6.24 11.64 4.71
CA LYS A 73 -7.57 12.14 4.39
C LYS A 73 -8.69 11.38 5.10
N LYS A 74 -8.47 10.13 5.49
CA LYS A 74 -9.51 9.25 6.04
C LYS A 74 -9.45 9.10 7.55
N PHE A 75 -8.26 9.04 8.15
CA PHE A 75 -8.10 8.74 9.57
C PHE A 75 -7.60 9.97 10.33
N GLU A 76 -8.30 10.32 11.41
CA GLU A 76 -7.80 11.30 12.39
C GLU A 76 -6.61 10.71 13.18
N ASP A 77 -6.69 9.42 13.50
CA ASP A 77 -5.62 8.66 14.16
C ASP A 77 -4.38 8.55 13.26
N MET A 78 -3.29 9.16 13.72
CA MET A 78 -2.00 9.21 13.03
C MET A 78 -1.25 7.87 13.06
N ASN A 79 -1.70 6.91 13.86
CA ASN A 79 -1.12 5.59 13.95
C ASN A 79 -1.82 4.58 13.01
N ARG A 80 -2.82 5.02 12.24
CA ARG A 80 -3.49 4.21 11.21
C ARG A 80 -3.01 4.57 9.82
N VAL A 81 -2.69 3.54 9.04
CA VAL A 81 -2.44 3.65 7.60
C VAL A 81 -3.21 2.58 6.83
N PHE A 82 -3.40 2.79 5.53
CA PHE A 82 -3.94 1.74 4.68
C PHE A 82 -2.91 0.62 4.44
N PHE A 83 -3.37 -0.63 4.46
CA PHE A 83 -2.59 -1.82 4.07
C PHE A 83 -3.14 -2.47 2.79
N GLY A 84 -4.32 -2.04 2.36
CA GLY A 84 -4.95 -2.33 1.08
C GLY A 84 -5.94 -1.23 0.77
N TYR A 85 -6.73 -1.41 -0.29
CA TYR A 85 -7.72 -0.39 -0.64
C TYR A 85 -8.79 -0.23 0.46
N THR A 86 -9.21 -1.32 1.09
CA THR A 86 -10.29 -1.31 2.09
C THR A 86 -9.83 -1.83 3.44
N MET A 87 -8.52 -1.83 3.69
CA MET A 87 -7.93 -2.39 4.89
C MET A 87 -6.96 -1.41 5.54
N TYR A 88 -6.96 -1.34 6.87
CA TYR A 88 -5.99 -0.56 7.63
C TYR A 88 -5.08 -1.43 8.48
N ALA A 89 -3.97 -0.85 8.92
CA ALA A 89 -3.13 -1.40 9.96
C ALA A 89 -2.75 -0.30 10.97
N CYS A 90 -2.63 -0.71 12.22
CA CYS A 90 -2.01 0.01 13.33
C CYS A 90 -1.33 -0.99 14.27
N GLU A 91 -0.66 -0.49 15.32
CA GLU A 91 0.03 -1.35 16.31
C GLU A 91 -0.90 -2.42 16.90
N ASP A 92 -2.16 -2.06 17.19
CA ASP A 92 -3.15 -2.95 17.82
C ASP A 92 -3.58 -4.11 16.91
N THR A 93 -3.51 -3.93 15.59
CA THR A 93 -3.90 -4.96 14.62
C THR A 93 -2.81 -6.00 14.36
N VAL A 94 -1.59 -5.79 14.84
CA VAL A 94 -0.44 -6.67 14.52
C VAL A 94 -0.66 -8.08 15.04
N ASP A 95 -1.28 -8.25 16.20
CA ASP A 95 -1.45 -9.60 16.75
C ASP A 95 -2.42 -10.44 15.91
N GLN A 96 -3.51 -9.83 15.44
CA GLN A 96 -4.57 -10.44 14.62
C GLN A 96 -4.15 -10.62 13.15
N PHE A 97 -3.24 -9.77 12.66
CA PHE A 97 -2.81 -9.79 11.26
C PHE A 97 -2.30 -11.17 10.82
N TRP A 98 -1.69 -11.92 11.74
CA TRP A 98 -1.07 -13.22 11.44
C TRP A 98 -2.00 -14.42 11.66
N ASP A 99 -3.24 -14.22 12.09
CA ASP A 99 -4.16 -15.31 12.46
C ASP A 99 -4.51 -16.22 11.27
N ASP A 100 -4.46 -15.69 10.06
CA ASP A 100 -4.70 -16.43 8.81
C ASP A 100 -3.42 -16.71 8.01
N CYS A 101 -2.25 -16.60 8.64
CA CYS A 101 -0.98 -16.93 8.00
C CYS A 101 -0.83 -18.46 7.87
N PRO A 102 -0.67 -19.00 6.65
CA PRO A 102 -0.61 -20.46 6.44
C PRO A 102 0.72 -21.08 6.93
N ASN A 103 1.71 -20.26 7.28
CA ASN A 103 3.07 -20.73 7.58
C ASN A 103 3.28 -20.95 9.08
N GLY A 104 2.98 -22.17 9.55
CA GLY A 104 3.22 -22.60 10.93
C GLY A 104 4.69 -22.72 11.35
N VAL A 105 5.64 -22.57 10.42
CA VAL A 105 7.09 -22.64 10.68
C VAL A 105 7.70 -21.23 10.87
N ALA A 106 6.93 -20.17 10.66
CA ALA A 106 7.42 -18.80 10.79
C ALA A 106 7.67 -18.43 12.27
N ASN A 107 8.75 -17.69 12.53
CA ASN A 107 8.99 -17.06 13.82
C ASN A 107 8.02 -15.87 14.01
N LEU A 108 6.75 -16.18 14.30
CA LEU A 108 5.69 -15.20 14.48
C LEU A 108 5.98 -14.21 15.62
N PRO A 109 6.55 -14.61 16.78
CA PRO A 109 6.93 -13.67 17.83
C PRO A 109 7.86 -12.56 17.32
N GLU A 110 8.88 -12.94 16.55
CA GLU A 110 9.81 -11.97 15.97
C GLU A 110 9.15 -11.11 14.89
N ALA A 111 8.36 -11.71 13.99
CA ALA A 111 7.63 -10.97 12.96
C ALA A 111 6.69 -9.92 13.57
N LYS A 112 5.94 -10.29 14.62
CA LYS A 112 5.06 -9.38 15.38
C LYS A 112 5.87 -8.26 16.04
N ARG A 113 7.00 -8.58 16.68
CA ARG A 113 7.89 -7.59 17.31
C ARG A 113 8.41 -6.56 16.29
N MET A 114 8.93 -7.03 15.16
CA MET A 114 9.45 -6.17 14.09
C MET A 114 8.35 -5.30 13.48
N MET A 115 7.17 -5.86 13.23
CA MET A 115 6.04 -5.13 12.66
C MET A 115 5.52 -4.05 13.61
N LYS A 116 5.35 -4.34 14.90
CA LYS A 116 4.99 -3.34 15.93
C LYS A 116 6.01 -2.20 15.99
N ALA A 117 7.31 -2.54 16.05
CA ALA A 117 8.37 -1.53 16.06
C ALA A 117 8.37 -0.66 14.79
N TYR A 118 8.16 -1.27 13.62
CA TYR A 118 8.07 -0.56 12.36
C TYR A 118 6.85 0.39 12.34
N PHE A 119 5.69 -0.06 12.81
CA PHE A 119 4.46 0.75 12.82
C PHE A 119 4.59 1.95 13.73
N LYS A 120 5.02 1.71 14.98
CA LYS A 120 5.24 2.73 16.00
C LYS A 120 6.21 3.81 15.54
N ARG A 121 7.29 3.42 14.86
CA ARG A 121 8.30 4.37 14.38
C ARG A 121 7.86 5.12 13.14
N ASN A 122 7.27 4.45 12.14
CA ASN A 122 7.19 5.01 10.79
C ASN A 122 5.85 5.65 10.48
N PHE A 123 4.72 5.11 10.94
CA PHE A 123 3.41 5.56 10.47
C PHE A 123 3.15 7.03 10.79
N ARG A 124 3.35 7.42 12.05
CA ARG A 124 3.18 8.81 12.48
C ARG A 124 4.12 9.76 11.75
N ILE A 125 5.39 9.38 11.57
CA ILE A 125 6.38 10.20 10.87
C ILE A 125 5.98 10.40 9.41
N SER A 126 5.65 9.31 8.70
CA SER A 126 5.19 9.38 7.30
C SER A 126 3.94 10.25 7.16
N ARG A 127 2.97 10.11 8.09
CA ARG A 127 1.75 10.92 8.11
C ARG A 127 2.03 12.40 8.35
N ILE A 128 2.94 12.76 9.26
CA ILE A 128 3.36 14.15 9.48
C ILE A 128 4.00 14.72 8.22
N SER A 129 4.89 13.97 7.57
CA SER A 129 5.52 14.40 6.32
C SER A 129 4.49 14.61 5.21
N MET A 130 3.50 13.73 5.10
CA MET A 130 2.43 13.86 4.11
C MET A 130 1.55 15.10 4.35
N ARG A 131 1.17 15.37 5.62
CA ARG A 131 0.44 16.59 5.99
C ARG A 131 1.21 17.85 5.61
N ARG A 132 2.51 17.87 5.90
CA ARG A 132 3.39 19.00 5.56
C ARG A 132 3.52 19.19 4.06
N ALA A 133 3.60 18.11 3.30
CA ALA A 133 3.63 18.17 1.84
C ALA A 133 2.33 18.74 1.25
N ASN A 134 1.19 18.57 1.95
CA ASN A 134 -0.11 19.13 1.62
C ASN A 134 -0.49 18.97 0.14
N LEU A 135 -0.26 17.77 -0.39
CA LEU A 135 -0.38 17.51 -1.82
C LEU A 135 -1.84 17.55 -2.28
N HIS A 136 -2.07 18.34 -3.32
CA HIS A 136 -3.31 18.34 -4.07
C HIS A 136 -3.39 17.07 -4.93
N ARG A 137 -4.58 16.72 -5.41
CA ARG A 137 -4.77 15.47 -6.18
C ARG A 137 -3.86 15.39 -7.41
N LYS A 138 -3.66 16.49 -8.13
CA LYS A 138 -2.79 16.54 -9.31
C LYS A 138 -1.32 16.31 -8.96
N GLU A 139 -0.85 16.91 -7.88
CA GLU A 139 0.53 16.77 -7.39
C GLU A 139 0.79 15.34 -6.92
N PHE A 140 -0.16 14.74 -6.19
CA PHE A 140 -0.12 13.34 -5.81
C PHE A 140 0.04 12.42 -7.03
N LEU A 141 -0.78 12.61 -8.08
CA LEU A 141 -0.69 11.83 -9.30
C LEU A 141 0.64 12.05 -10.05
N ALA A 142 1.14 13.29 -10.08
CA ALA A 142 2.43 13.60 -10.69
C ALA A 142 3.58 12.87 -9.97
N VAL A 143 3.59 12.86 -8.63
CA VAL A 143 4.59 12.12 -7.85
C VAL A 143 4.47 10.61 -8.12
N LEU A 144 3.26 10.06 -8.22
CA LEU A 144 3.08 8.66 -8.59
C LEU A 144 3.63 8.32 -9.98
N ALA A 145 3.48 9.22 -10.95
CA ALA A 145 4.05 9.04 -12.28
C ALA A 145 5.60 9.10 -12.25
N LEU A 146 6.17 10.03 -11.49
CA LEU A 146 7.63 10.12 -11.30
C LEU A 146 8.19 8.87 -10.60
N MET A 147 7.50 8.37 -9.58
CA MET A 147 7.89 7.15 -8.87
C MET A 147 7.90 5.92 -9.77
N PHE A 148 7.07 5.87 -10.82
CA PHE A 148 7.02 4.75 -11.76
C PHE A 148 8.34 4.60 -12.52
N TRP A 149 8.95 5.73 -12.89
CA TRP A 149 10.20 5.77 -13.66
C TRP A 149 11.46 5.89 -12.82
N ALA A 150 11.31 6.17 -11.53
CA ALA A 150 12.42 6.12 -10.61
C ALA A 150 12.76 4.64 -10.35
N THR A 151 13.58 4.04 -11.21
CA THR A 151 14.28 2.78 -10.94
C THR A 151 15.49 3.06 -10.07
#